data_AF-A0A0P6X7Y0-F1
#
_entry.id   AF-A0A0P6X7Y0-F1
#
_cell.length_a   1.000
_cell.length_b   1.000
_cell.length_c   1.000
_cell.angle_alpha   90.00
_cell.angle_beta   90.00
_cell.angle_gamma   90.00
#
_symmetry.space_group_name_H-M   'P 1'
#
loop_
_entity.id
_entity.type
_entity.pdbx_description
1 polymer ?
#
loop_
_entity_poly.entity_id
_entity_poly.type
_entity_poly.pdbx_seq_one_letter_code
_entity_poly.pdbx_strand_id
1 'polypeptide(L)'
;MTTNRWIESSRRIFSRLLTLYPREYRSDFSDAMLQVFTDQCRDAYQQNGGLGIVLLWLRVLPDLGYTAVVEHLSTPRASWGLMEPVPDEPLPWKGVLLILLPGLVYLVSQIAQLNGETWYLTVYYRAAFFLIIPVLIVWAVTRRFPIWGLIPAGLLFRLVQEIGYQLIILHPNVFSSNTLLNFILEVARKVESDLFLPAAAFFLLTVAIAIFYFRRHRPTRGVWIWGGGFVLILLITAGIAWVNISAIIWNMILPAERQFVLMDLLKNTLSYTVYNAAALLLLVFLGTFFVRRHGFFSILILVGYILPVMVVGTPWDLQNNPDQLLIITLAVMTYRSMLSLIAPVWMSRVRTQTGKKKVIILSIAVALGIHAVMQFYPAIFTINCTINSEWILNVALNEALLVTAILLGMALYQVEPDHEKKDTITGYSSLPELVK
;
A
#
# COMPACT_ATOMS: atom_id res chain seq x y z
N MET A 1 22.51 -22.70 -53.14
CA MET A 1 23.14 -22.56 -51.81
C MET A 1 22.50 -23.56 -50.87
N THR A 2 23.26 -24.51 -50.34
CA THR A 2 22.75 -25.49 -49.36
C THR A 2 22.52 -24.77 -48.04
N THR A 3 21.26 -24.64 -47.63
CA THR A 3 20.89 -24.06 -46.34
C THR A 3 21.46 -24.91 -45.21
N ASN A 4 22.26 -24.28 -44.34
CA ASN A 4 22.89 -24.95 -43.21
C ASN A 4 21.83 -25.48 -42.24
N ARG A 5 21.86 -26.80 -41.98
CA ARG A 5 20.89 -27.51 -41.12
C ARG A 5 20.81 -26.90 -39.71
N TRP A 6 21.90 -26.37 -39.16
CA TRP A 6 21.92 -25.76 -37.83
C TRP A 6 21.09 -24.48 -37.74
N ILE A 7 21.15 -23.64 -38.78
CA ILE A 7 20.41 -22.37 -38.84
C ILE A 7 18.92 -22.67 -39.02
N GLU A 8 18.56 -23.60 -39.90
CA GLU A 8 17.17 -23.98 -40.14
C GLU A 8 16.52 -24.62 -38.89
N SER A 9 17.24 -25.50 -38.20
CA SER A 9 16.76 -26.07 -36.92
C SER A 9 16.59 -24.98 -35.86
N SER A 10 17.55 -24.07 -35.73
CA SER A 10 17.46 -22.97 -34.76
C SER A 10 16.28 -22.04 -35.06
N ARG A 11 16.07 -21.69 -36.34
CA ARG A 11 14.92 -20.89 -36.77
C ARG A 11 13.59 -21.54 -36.39
N ARG A 12 13.44 -22.85 -36.58
CA ARG A 12 12.21 -23.59 -36.21
C ARG A 12 11.98 -23.61 -34.70
N ILE A 13 13.03 -23.82 -33.92
CA ILE A 13 12.94 -23.80 -32.45
C ILE A 13 12.55 -22.39 -31.99
N PHE A 14 13.20 -21.36 -32.51
CA PHE A 14 12.91 -19.96 -32.17
C PHE A 14 11.47 -19.57 -32.54
N SER A 15 11.00 -19.94 -33.74
CA SER A 15 9.60 -19.73 -34.16
C SER A 15 8.60 -20.40 -33.20
N ARG A 16 8.91 -21.59 -32.68
CA ARG A 16 8.09 -22.23 -31.65
C ARG A 16 8.15 -21.47 -30.32
N LEU A 17 9.33 -21.01 -29.90
CA LEU A 17 9.48 -20.21 -28.67
C LEU A 17 8.76 -18.86 -28.74
N LEU A 18 8.63 -18.25 -29.92
CA LEU A 18 7.81 -17.04 -30.10
C LEU A 18 6.33 -17.26 -29.76
N THR A 19 5.84 -18.51 -29.69
CA THR A 19 4.48 -18.77 -29.19
C THR A 19 4.31 -18.50 -27.69
N LEU A 20 5.41 -18.35 -26.95
CA LEU A 20 5.38 -17.93 -25.54
C LEU A 20 4.97 -16.47 -25.38
N TYR A 21 5.10 -15.62 -26.40
CA TYR A 21 4.68 -14.23 -26.32
C TYR A 21 3.15 -14.07 -26.44
N PRO A 22 2.58 -12.98 -25.89
CA PRO A 22 1.18 -12.62 -26.10
C PRO A 22 0.82 -12.55 -27.59
N ARG A 23 -0.42 -12.92 -27.94
CA ARG A 23 -0.86 -13.03 -29.34
C ARG A 23 -0.70 -11.72 -30.13
N GLU A 24 -1.01 -10.60 -29.50
CA GLU A 24 -0.93 -9.25 -30.10
C GLU A 24 0.51 -8.84 -30.35
N TYR A 25 1.37 -8.98 -29.34
CA TYR A 25 2.80 -8.72 -29.51
C TYR A 25 3.41 -9.58 -30.63
N ARG A 26 3.01 -10.86 -30.69
CA ARG A 26 3.45 -11.78 -31.73
C ARG A 26 2.94 -11.36 -33.12
N SER A 27 1.72 -10.86 -33.28
CA SER A 27 1.24 -10.43 -34.61
C SER A 27 2.05 -9.26 -35.16
N ASP A 28 2.58 -8.42 -34.27
CA ASP A 28 3.22 -7.18 -34.67
C ASP A 28 4.73 -7.35 -34.86
N PHE A 29 5.36 -8.24 -34.08
CA PHE A 29 6.83 -8.32 -34.00
C PHE A 29 7.43 -9.68 -34.37
N SER A 30 6.65 -10.75 -34.53
CA SER A 30 7.23 -12.10 -34.69
C SER A 30 8.11 -12.27 -35.92
N ASP A 31 7.71 -11.70 -37.06
CA ASP A 31 8.47 -11.80 -38.31
C ASP A 31 9.81 -11.04 -38.22
N ALA A 32 9.78 -9.81 -37.67
CA ALA A 32 10.98 -9.01 -37.46
C ALA A 32 11.95 -9.69 -36.47
N MET A 33 11.44 -10.23 -35.35
CA MET A 33 12.25 -10.96 -34.38
C MET A 33 12.89 -12.22 -34.99
N LEU A 34 12.12 -12.98 -35.78
CA LEU A 34 12.61 -14.18 -36.44
C LEU A 34 13.70 -13.84 -37.47
N GLN A 35 13.55 -12.73 -38.20
CA GLN A 35 14.55 -12.24 -39.14
C GLN A 35 15.85 -11.89 -38.43
N VAL A 36 15.79 -11.04 -37.39
CA VAL A 36 16.97 -10.63 -36.61
C VAL A 36 17.69 -11.84 -36.01
N PHE A 37 16.94 -12.80 -35.43
CA PHE A 37 17.54 -14.02 -34.90
C PHE A 37 18.21 -14.89 -35.98
N THR A 38 17.60 -14.96 -37.17
CA THR A 38 18.17 -15.71 -38.30
C THR A 38 19.48 -15.08 -38.79
N ASP A 39 19.55 -13.76 -38.84
CA ASP A 39 20.77 -13.04 -39.21
C ASP A 39 21.86 -13.21 -38.14
N GLN A 40 21.51 -13.12 -36.85
CA GLN A 40 22.44 -13.44 -35.76
C GLN A 40 22.97 -14.88 -35.81
N CYS A 41 22.12 -15.85 -36.19
CA CYS A 41 22.56 -17.24 -36.40
C CYS A 41 23.56 -17.37 -37.55
N ARG A 42 23.37 -16.61 -38.64
CA ARG A 42 24.31 -16.61 -39.77
C ARG A 42 25.67 -16.06 -39.36
N ASP A 43 25.67 -14.93 -38.66
CA ASP A 43 26.90 -14.28 -38.19
C ASP A 43 27.64 -15.16 -37.17
N ALA A 44 26.93 -15.69 -36.18
CA ALA A 44 27.52 -16.58 -35.17
C ALA A 44 28.10 -17.86 -35.78
N TYR A 45 27.44 -18.41 -36.82
CA TYR A 45 27.95 -19.57 -37.54
C TYR A 45 29.17 -19.24 -38.40
N GLN A 46 29.22 -18.08 -39.06
CA GLN A 46 30.39 -17.66 -39.83
C GLN A 46 31.63 -17.47 -38.93
N GLN A 47 31.43 -16.99 -37.70
CA GLN A 47 32.53 -16.76 -36.76
C GLN A 47 33.03 -18.03 -36.08
N ASN A 48 32.13 -18.89 -35.58
CA ASN A 48 32.49 -20.01 -34.69
C ASN A 48 31.77 -21.33 -35.04
N GLY A 49 31.21 -21.46 -36.24
CA GLY A 49 30.47 -22.64 -36.68
C GLY A 49 29.30 -22.99 -35.75
N GLY A 50 29.10 -24.28 -35.47
CA GLY A 50 28.01 -24.74 -34.60
C GLY A 50 28.13 -24.27 -33.15
N LEU A 51 29.35 -24.09 -32.64
CA LEU A 51 29.59 -23.61 -31.27
C LEU A 51 29.10 -22.17 -31.10
N GLY A 52 29.28 -21.33 -32.12
CA GLY A 52 28.73 -19.97 -32.14
C GLY A 52 27.21 -19.93 -31.96
N ILE A 53 26.48 -20.85 -32.60
CA ILE A 53 25.02 -20.96 -32.45
C ILE A 53 24.65 -21.40 -31.03
N VAL A 54 25.39 -22.33 -30.42
CA VAL A 54 25.12 -22.76 -29.03
C VAL A 54 25.31 -21.62 -28.03
N LEU A 55 26.41 -20.85 -28.17
CA LEU A 55 26.66 -19.67 -27.34
C LEU A 55 25.58 -18.60 -27.54
N LEU A 56 25.12 -18.40 -28.78
CA LEU A 56 23.99 -17.51 -29.08
C LEU A 56 22.72 -17.96 -28.33
N TRP A 57 22.41 -19.25 -28.34
CA TRP A 57 21.25 -19.79 -27.62
C TRP A 57 21.33 -19.60 -26.10
N LEU A 58 22.51 -19.80 -25.49
CA LEU A 58 22.70 -19.57 -24.04
C LEU A 58 22.44 -18.10 -23.64
N ARG A 59 22.66 -17.16 -24.54
CA ARG A 59 22.35 -15.74 -24.34
C ARG A 59 20.89 -15.41 -24.65
N VAL A 60 20.36 -15.92 -25.76
CA VAL A 60 19.01 -15.58 -26.26
C VAL A 60 17.91 -16.23 -25.42
N LEU A 61 18.11 -17.44 -24.89
CA LEU A 61 17.05 -18.16 -24.19
C LEU A 61 16.63 -17.50 -22.86
N PRO A 62 17.54 -17.06 -21.98
CA PRO A 62 17.17 -16.30 -20.78
C PRO A 62 16.53 -14.94 -21.11
N ASP A 63 17.06 -14.26 -22.13
CA ASP A 63 16.53 -12.96 -22.59
C ASP A 63 15.09 -13.12 -23.11
N LEU A 64 14.85 -14.09 -23.98
CA LEU A 64 13.52 -14.41 -24.53
C LEU A 64 12.54 -14.83 -23.43
N GLY A 65 13.00 -15.61 -22.45
CA GLY A 65 12.20 -15.97 -21.28
C GLY A 65 11.81 -14.74 -20.46
N TYR A 66 12.76 -13.85 -20.18
CA TYR A 66 12.54 -12.62 -19.44
C TYR A 66 11.57 -11.68 -20.17
N THR A 67 11.81 -11.39 -21.46
CA THR A 67 10.96 -10.50 -22.26
C THR A 67 9.56 -11.09 -22.46
N ALA A 68 9.41 -12.40 -22.69
CA ALA A 68 8.09 -13.03 -22.78
C ALA A 68 7.30 -12.89 -21.47
N VAL A 69 7.95 -13.09 -20.31
CA VAL A 69 7.31 -12.88 -19.00
C VAL A 69 6.95 -11.41 -18.81
N VAL A 70 7.85 -10.48 -19.12
CA VAL A 70 7.59 -9.04 -19.01
C VAL A 70 6.40 -8.64 -19.89
N GLU A 71 6.35 -9.08 -21.15
CA GLU A 71 5.26 -8.77 -22.08
C GLU A 71 3.92 -9.36 -21.64
N HIS A 72 3.91 -10.57 -21.08
CA HIS A 72 2.70 -11.15 -20.49
C HIS A 72 2.21 -10.38 -19.28
N LEU A 73 3.11 -9.82 -18.48
CA LEU A 73 2.75 -9.04 -17.29
C LEU A 73 2.36 -7.59 -17.63
N SER A 74 2.97 -6.99 -18.65
CA SER A 74 2.73 -5.60 -19.06
C SER A 74 1.54 -5.42 -19.99
N THR A 75 1.27 -6.38 -20.87
CA THR A 75 0.23 -6.24 -21.90
C THR A 75 -1.16 -6.38 -21.26
N PRO A 76 -2.04 -5.34 -21.30
CA PRO A 76 -3.34 -5.38 -20.63
C PRO A 76 -4.25 -6.51 -21.11
N ARG A 77 -4.06 -6.95 -22.36
CA ARG A 77 -4.86 -7.98 -23.04
C ARG A 77 -4.22 -9.37 -23.02
N ALA A 78 -3.01 -9.51 -22.47
CA ALA A 78 -2.41 -10.83 -22.32
C ALA A 78 -3.23 -11.69 -21.35
N SER A 79 -3.18 -13.01 -21.51
CA SER A 79 -3.87 -13.94 -20.61
C SER A 79 -3.38 -13.80 -19.16
N TRP A 80 -2.13 -13.37 -18.97
CA TRP A 80 -1.49 -13.07 -17.70
C TRP A 80 -1.38 -11.56 -17.43
N GLY A 81 -1.96 -10.74 -18.31
CA GLY A 81 -1.94 -9.28 -18.27
C GLY A 81 -2.37 -8.75 -16.91
N LEU A 82 -1.40 -8.29 -16.14
CA LEU A 82 -1.57 -7.91 -14.75
C LEU A 82 -1.71 -6.38 -14.65
N MET A 83 -2.91 -5.92 -15.03
CA MET A 83 -3.61 -4.82 -14.37
C MET A 83 -3.16 -3.36 -14.60
N GLU A 84 -2.73 -2.99 -15.80
CA GLU A 84 -2.95 -1.60 -16.19
C GLU A 84 -4.35 -1.51 -16.80
N PRO A 85 -5.33 -0.87 -16.13
CA PRO A 85 -6.62 -0.63 -16.75
C PRO A 85 -6.38 0.15 -18.02
N VAL A 86 -6.87 -0.35 -19.14
CA VAL A 86 -7.00 0.47 -20.34
C VAL A 86 -7.84 1.69 -19.94
N PRO A 87 -7.41 2.92 -20.26
CA PRO A 87 -8.22 4.11 -19.98
C PRO A 87 -9.66 3.91 -20.45
N ASP A 88 -10.61 4.30 -19.60
CA ASP A 88 -12.06 4.17 -19.83
C ASP A 88 -12.64 2.76 -19.99
N GLU A 89 -11.85 1.71 -19.78
CA GLU A 89 -12.33 0.34 -19.69
C GLU A 89 -12.61 -0.09 -18.23
N PRO A 90 -13.58 -1.00 -18.01
CA PRO A 90 -13.77 -1.63 -16.71
C PRO A 90 -12.53 -2.45 -16.35
N LEU A 91 -12.24 -2.55 -15.04
CA LEU A 91 -11.11 -3.37 -14.59
C LEU A 91 -11.35 -4.84 -14.95
N PRO A 92 -10.34 -5.57 -15.45
CA PRO A 92 -10.47 -7.01 -15.68
C PRO A 92 -10.75 -7.73 -14.36
N TRP A 93 -11.64 -8.73 -14.35
CA TRP A 93 -12.05 -9.43 -13.13
C TRP A 93 -10.89 -10.07 -12.36
N LYS A 94 -9.85 -10.54 -13.07
CA LYS A 94 -8.61 -11.02 -12.44
C LYS A 94 -7.94 -9.95 -11.58
N GLY A 95 -7.99 -8.71 -12.06
CA GLY A 95 -7.45 -7.57 -11.32
C GLY A 95 -8.27 -7.25 -10.08
N VAL A 96 -9.58 -7.31 -10.22
CA VAL A 96 -10.50 -7.18 -9.09
C VAL A 96 -10.20 -8.27 -8.05
N LEU A 97 -10.11 -9.54 -8.45
CA LEU A 97 -9.86 -10.66 -7.53
C LEU A 97 -8.57 -10.49 -6.73
N LEU A 98 -7.50 -10.00 -7.35
CA LEU A 98 -6.23 -9.76 -6.65
C LEU A 98 -6.27 -8.54 -5.72
N ILE A 99 -7.03 -7.49 -6.06
CA ILE A 99 -7.31 -6.38 -5.13
C ILE A 99 -8.17 -6.87 -3.94
N LEU A 100 -9.11 -7.79 -4.19
CA LEU A 100 -9.99 -8.38 -3.18
C LEU A 100 -9.26 -9.31 -2.23
N LEU A 101 -8.19 -9.97 -2.69
CA LEU A 101 -7.56 -11.08 -1.98
C LEU A 101 -7.02 -10.69 -0.58
N PRO A 102 -6.28 -9.58 -0.39
CA PRO A 102 -5.93 -9.09 0.95
C PRO A 102 -7.16 -8.90 1.84
N GLY A 103 -8.20 -8.27 1.28
CA GLY A 103 -9.46 -8.06 1.96
C GLY A 103 -10.14 -9.33 2.45
N LEU A 104 -10.24 -10.31 1.56
CA LEU A 104 -10.85 -11.61 1.84
C LEU A 104 -10.09 -12.35 2.94
N VAL A 105 -8.75 -12.34 2.91
CA VAL A 105 -7.92 -12.98 3.93
C VAL A 105 -8.19 -12.36 5.31
N TYR A 106 -8.27 -11.04 5.41
CA TYR A 106 -8.61 -10.35 6.66
C TYR A 106 -10.06 -10.54 7.10
N LEU A 107 -11.00 -10.68 6.17
CA LEU A 107 -12.40 -10.97 6.47
C LEU A 107 -12.54 -12.39 7.05
N VAL A 108 -11.93 -13.38 6.41
CA VAL A 108 -11.95 -14.77 6.88
C VAL A 108 -11.23 -14.90 8.22
N SER A 109 -10.11 -14.19 8.40
CA SER A 109 -9.42 -14.10 9.69
C SER A 109 -10.30 -13.50 10.80
N GLN A 110 -11.19 -12.57 10.48
CA GLN A 110 -12.13 -12.00 11.46
C GLN A 110 -13.16 -13.03 11.91
N ILE A 111 -13.72 -13.79 10.97
CA ILE A 111 -14.68 -14.87 11.30
C ILE A 111 -14.02 -15.85 12.27
N ALA A 112 -12.75 -16.18 12.04
CA ALA A 112 -11.98 -17.02 12.93
C ALA A 112 -11.80 -16.42 14.32
N GLN A 113 -11.42 -15.14 14.40
CA GLN A 113 -11.31 -14.42 15.66
C GLN A 113 -12.61 -14.47 16.48
N LEU A 114 -13.76 -14.32 15.81
CA LEU A 114 -15.08 -14.37 16.44
C LEU A 114 -15.46 -15.76 16.93
N ASN A 115 -14.94 -16.80 16.28
CA ASN A 115 -15.08 -18.18 16.73
C ASN A 115 -14.05 -18.57 17.81
N GLY A 116 -13.22 -17.63 18.29
CA GLY A 116 -12.18 -17.88 19.27
C GLY A 116 -10.94 -18.61 18.72
N GLU A 117 -10.80 -18.70 17.41
CA GLU A 117 -9.75 -19.47 16.75
C GLU A 117 -8.42 -18.72 16.72
N THR A 118 -7.44 -19.15 17.51
CA THR A 118 -6.15 -18.45 17.68
C THR A 118 -5.32 -18.25 16.40
N TRP A 119 -5.58 -19.01 15.34
CA TRP A 119 -4.86 -18.86 14.07
C TRP A 119 -5.08 -17.50 13.41
N TYR A 120 -6.12 -16.74 13.80
CA TYR A 120 -6.34 -15.39 13.29
C TYR A 120 -5.12 -14.48 13.52
N LEU A 121 -4.43 -14.61 14.66
CA LEU A 121 -3.21 -13.84 14.93
C LEU A 121 -2.11 -14.21 13.94
N THR A 122 -1.96 -15.51 13.66
CA THR A 122 -0.99 -15.99 12.67
C THR A 122 -1.29 -15.41 11.29
N VAL A 123 -2.56 -15.37 10.88
CA VAL A 123 -2.96 -14.79 9.60
C VAL A 123 -2.79 -13.27 9.60
N TYR A 124 -3.20 -12.57 10.65
CA TYR A 124 -2.99 -11.12 10.80
C TYR A 124 -1.51 -10.75 10.62
N TYR A 125 -0.61 -11.43 11.35
CA TYR A 125 0.81 -11.09 11.32
C TYR A 125 1.56 -11.65 10.10
N ARG A 126 1.14 -12.77 9.52
CA ARG A 126 1.89 -13.39 8.41
C ARG A 126 1.30 -13.10 7.04
N ALA A 127 -0.01 -12.90 6.94
CA ALA A 127 -0.66 -12.71 5.65
C ALA A 127 -0.14 -11.47 4.94
N ALA A 128 0.09 -10.34 5.61
CA ALA A 128 0.58 -9.15 4.91
C ALA A 128 1.95 -9.41 4.24
N PHE A 129 2.84 -10.18 4.88
CA PHE A 129 4.11 -10.60 4.26
C PHE A 129 3.89 -11.53 3.06
N PHE A 130 2.98 -12.51 3.17
CA PHE A 130 2.69 -13.36 2.02
C PHE A 130 2.02 -12.62 0.87
N LEU A 131 1.16 -11.63 1.18
CA LEU A 131 0.44 -10.82 0.21
C LEU A 131 1.34 -9.84 -0.54
N ILE A 132 2.42 -9.34 0.10
CA ILE A 132 3.37 -8.45 -0.58
C ILE A 132 4.35 -9.22 -1.48
N ILE A 133 4.64 -10.50 -1.23
CA ILE A 133 5.62 -11.27 -2.03
C ILE A 133 5.30 -11.25 -3.54
N PRO A 134 4.08 -11.58 -4.00
CA PRO A 134 3.72 -11.47 -5.41
C PRO A 134 3.89 -10.06 -5.97
N VAL A 135 3.57 -9.03 -5.16
CA VAL A 135 3.73 -7.61 -5.55
C VAL A 135 5.19 -7.30 -5.81
N LEU A 136 6.08 -7.73 -4.91
CA LEU A 136 7.53 -7.50 -5.03
C LEU A 136 8.13 -8.26 -6.21
N ILE A 137 7.67 -9.49 -6.47
CA ILE A 137 8.10 -10.27 -7.64
C ILE A 137 7.72 -9.53 -8.92
N VAL A 138 6.46 -9.12 -9.05
CA VAL A 138 6.00 -8.36 -10.22
C VAL A 138 6.75 -7.04 -10.34
N TRP A 139 6.94 -6.32 -9.24
CA TRP A 139 7.70 -5.07 -9.23
C TRP A 139 9.16 -5.27 -9.64
N ALA A 140 9.83 -6.32 -9.16
CA ALA A 140 11.22 -6.63 -9.51
C ALA A 140 11.37 -6.98 -11.00
N VAL A 141 10.45 -7.81 -11.53
CA VAL A 141 10.47 -8.26 -12.92
C VAL A 141 10.15 -7.13 -13.89
N THR A 142 9.07 -6.38 -13.61
CA THR A 142 8.55 -5.36 -14.53
C THR A 142 9.12 -3.96 -14.28
N ARG A 143 9.89 -3.78 -13.18
CA ARG A 143 10.32 -2.48 -12.63
C ARG A 143 9.16 -1.52 -12.38
N ARG A 144 7.96 -2.08 -12.24
CA ARG A 144 6.69 -1.39 -12.26
C ARG A 144 5.83 -1.88 -11.10
N PHE A 145 5.62 -1.01 -10.11
CA PHE A 145 4.75 -1.33 -8.98
C PHE A 145 3.29 -1.47 -9.46
N PRO A 146 2.58 -2.55 -9.10
CA PRO A 146 1.22 -2.74 -9.59
C PRO A 146 0.16 -2.09 -8.68
N ILE A 147 -0.99 -1.69 -9.25
CA ILE A 147 -2.09 -1.02 -8.51
C ILE A 147 -2.60 -1.87 -7.33
N TRP A 148 -2.78 -3.17 -7.56
CA TRP A 148 -3.21 -4.12 -6.53
C TRP A 148 -2.19 -4.31 -5.42
N GLY A 149 -0.94 -3.90 -5.62
CA GLY A 149 0.09 -3.87 -4.60
C GLY A 149 -0.04 -2.73 -3.60
N LEU A 150 -0.85 -1.70 -3.88
CA LEU A 150 -0.99 -0.53 -3.01
C LEU A 150 -1.64 -0.90 -1.67
N ILE A 151 -2.68 -1.75 -1.68
CA ILE A 151 -3.33 -2.23 -0.45
C ILE A 151 -2.35 -3.08 0.38
N PRO A 152 -1.70 -4.15 -0.16
CA PRO A 152 -0.64 -4.87 0.53
C PRO A 152 0.50 -3.98 1.04
N ALA A 153 0.89 -2.93 0.32
CA ALA A 153 1.93 -2.02 0.78
C ALA A 153 1.50 -1.22 2.01
N GLY A 154 0.27 -0.68 2.01
CA GLY A 154 -0.31 -0.03 3.18
C GLY A 154 -0.44 -0.99 4.37
N LEU A 155 -0.88 -2.21 4.11
CA LEU A 155 -0.97 -3.30 5.10
C LEU A 155 0.40 -3.64 5.69
N LEU A 156 1.42 -3.80 4.84
CA LEU A 156 2.78 -4.08 5.28
C LEU A 156 3.33 -2.92 6.09
N PHE A 157 3.09 -1.67 5.67
CA PHE A 157 3.54 -0.50 6.44
C PHE A 157 2.92 -0.49 7.84
N ARG A 158 1.60 -0.70 7.93
CA ARG A 158 0.90 -0.83 9.23
C ARG A 158 1.46 -1.97 10.05
N LEU A 159 1.68 -3.12 9.41
CA LEU A 159 2.21 -4.30 10.09
C LEU A 159 3.63 -4.07 10.59
N VAL A 160 4.51 -3.42 9.82
CA VAL A 160 5.88 -3.09 10.27
C VAL A 160 5.83 -2.11 11.45
N GLN A 161 4.91 -1.16 11.42
CA GLN A 161 4.64 -0.25 12.54
C GLN A 161 4.21 -1.02 13.81
N GLU A 162 3.32 -2.01 13.67
CA GLU A 162 2.78 -2.78 14.81
C GLU A 162 3.67 -3.93 15.28
N ILE A 163 4.31 -4.66 14.37
CA ILE A 163 5.24 -5.77 14.68
C ILE A 163 6.44 -5.25 15.45
N GLY A 164 6.92 -4.05 15.12
CA GLY A 164 7.94 -3.38 15.91
C GLY A 164 7.53 -3.27 17.39
N TYR A 165 6.25 -3.15 17.69
CA TYR A 165 5.74 -3.12 19.06
C TYR A 165 5.47 -4.53 19.62
N GLN A 166 4.69 -5.36 18.93
CA GLN A 166 4.18 -6.63 19.47
C GLN A 166 5.22 -7.76 19.53
N LEU A 167 6.04 -7.91 18.49
CA LEU A 167 6.98 -9.03 18.37
C LEU A 167 8.09 -8.95 19.42
N ILE A 168 8.43 -7.74 19.84
CA ILE A 168 9.48 -7.46 20.82
C ILE A 168 8.99 -7.74 22.24
N ILE A 169 7.78 -7.28 22.57
CA ILE A 169 7.16 -7.49 23.89
C ILE A 169 6.83 -8.97 24.11
N LEU A 170 6.14 -9.59 23.16
CA LEU A 170 5.52 -10.91 23.38
C LEU A 170 6.51 -12.07 23.25
N HIS A 171 7.62 -11.87 22.52
CA HIS A 171 8.51 -12.97 22.12
C HIS A 171 10.00 -12.63 22.26
N PRO A 172 10.48 -12.22 23.45
CA PRO A 172 11.85 -11.74 23.64
C PRO A 172 12.94 -12.75 23.30
N ASN A 173 12.62 -14.05 23.27
CA ASN A 173 13.59 -15.12 23.09
C ASN A 173 13.65 -15.70 21.66
N VAL A 174 12.72 -15.33 20.77
CA VAL A 174 12.55 -16.00 19.46
C VAL A 174 13.78 -15.90 18.55
N PHE A 175 14.67 -14.91 18.76
CA PHE A 175 15.90 -14.78 17.98
C PHE A 175 17.19 -14.72 18.81
N SER A 176 17.13 -15.13 20.07
CA SER A 176 18.29 -15.10 20.99
C SER A 176 19.49 -15.94 20.52
N SER A 177 19.28 -16.94 19.65
CA SER A 177 20.32 -17.83 19.15
C SER A 177 21.16 -17.27 17.99
N ASN A 178 20.70 -16.21 17.31
CA ASN A 178 21.41 -15.64 16.15
C ASN A 178 21.88 -14.22 16.49
N THR A 179 23.18 -13.98 16.47
CA THR A 179 23.78 -12.70 16.89
C THR A 179 23.28 -11.50 16.10
N LEU A 180 23.08 -11.65 14.78
CA LEU A 180 22.56 -10.57 13.93
C LEU A 180 21.10 -10.27 14.28
N LEU A 181 20.27 -11.30 14.45
CA LEU A 181 18.87 -11.09 14.80
C LEU A 181 18.70 -10.58 16.23
N ASN A 182 19.57 -10.99 17.17
CA ASN A 182 19.58 -10.43 18.52
C ASN A 182 19.99 -8.94 18.51
N PHE A 183 20.97 -8.54 17.70
CA PHE A 183 21.30 -7.13 17.52
C PHE A 183 20.12 -6.35 16.93
N ILE A 184 19.44 -6.89 15.90
CA ILE A 184 18.23 -6.27 15.33
C ILE A 184 17.14 -6.15 16.41
N LEU A 185 16.93 -7.18 17.23
CA LEU A 185 15.99 -7.13 18.36
C LEU A 185 16.38 -6.08 19.40
N GLU A 186 17.65 -5.93 19.75
CA GLU A 186 18.11 -4.92 20.71
C GLU A 186 17.93 -3.50 20.19
N VAL A 187 18.25 -3.26 18.91
CA VAL A 187 17.97 -1.99 18.25
C VAL A 187 16.46 -1.73 18.26
N ALA A 188 15.65 -2.74 17.95
CA ALA A 188 14.21 -2.61 17.92
C ALA A 188 13.62 -2.35 19.32
N ARG A 189 14.13 -3.01 20.39
CA ARG A 189 13.78 -2.72 21.79
C ARG A 189 14.10 -1.28 22.17
N LYS A 190 15.25 -0.79 21.73
CA LYS A 190 15.66 0.60 21.99
C LYS A 190 14.75 1.60 21.28
N VAL A 191 14.39 1.30 20.03
CA VAL A 191 13.40 2.06 19.24
C VAL A 191 12.02 2.04 19.90
N GLU A 192 11.63 0.92 20.48
CA GLU A 192 10.35 0.77 21.18
C GLU A 192 10.31 1.52 22.51
N SER A 193 11.40 1.45 23.30
CA SER A 193 11.53 2.18 24.57
C SER A 193 11.54 3.69 24.40
N ASP A 194 11.79 4.17 23.18
CA ASP A 194 11.78 5.59 22.87
C ASP A 194 11.13 5.83 21.49
N LEU A 195 9.80 5.83 21.47
CA LEU A 195 9.01 6.08 20.25
C LEU A 195 9.29 7.44 19.60
N PHE A 196 9.97 8.38 20.27
CA PHE A 196 10.44 9.61 19.62
C PHE A 196 11.46 9.34 18.52
N LEU A 197 12.30 8.32 18.66
CA LEU A 197 13.32 7.99 17.66
C LEU A 197 12.70 7.55 16.32
N PRO A 198 11.78 6.57 16.26
CA PRO A 198 11.10 6.24 15.02
C PRO A 198 10.15 7.35 14.55
N ALA A 199 9.49 8.08 15.47
CA ALA A 199 8.67 9.23 15.10
C ALA A 199 9.47 10.33 14.39
N ALA A 200 10.67 10.65 14.90
CA ALA A 200 11.59 11.60 14.29
C ALA A 200 12.08 11.09 12.92
N ALA A 201 12.41 9.80 12.80
CA ALA A 201 12.79 9.21 11.52
C ALA A 201 11.66 9.32 10.48
N PHE A 202 10.42 8.99 10.85
CA PHE A 202 9.25 9.15 9.98
C PHE A 202 9.01 10.60 9.60
N PHE A 203 9.12 11.53 10.55
CA PHE A 203 8.96 12.95 10.29
C PHE A 203 10.02 13.48 9.33
N LEU A 204 11.30 13.17 9.56
CA LEU A 204 12.40 13.59 8.68
C LEU A 204 12.23 13.04 7.27
N LEU A 205 11.87 11.76 7.13
CA LEU A 205 11.60 11.14 5.84
C LEU A 205 10.40 11.80 5.15
N THR A 206 9.34 12.09 5.89
CA THR A 206 8.17 12.81 5.38
C THR A 206 8.56 14.19 4.85
N VAL A 207 9.31 14.97 5.62
CA VAL A 207 9.79 16.30 5.22
C VAL A 207 10.66 16.20 3.96
N ALA A 208 11.57 15.21 3.89
CA ALA A 208 12.40 14.99 2.71
C ALA A 208 11.57 14.68 1.45
N ILE A 209 10.57 13.80 1.56
CA ILE A 209 9.65 13.47 0.46
C ILE A 209 8.81 14.69 0.08
N ALA A 210 8.29 15.42 1.06
CA ALA A 210 7.51 16.63 0.85
C ALA A 210 8.30 17.72 0.11
N ILE A 211 9.55 17.99 0.53
CA ILE A 211 10.45 18.93 -0.14
C ILE A 211 10.71 18.48 -1.58
N PHE A 212 11.01 17.20 -1.79
CA PHE A 212 11.24 16.65 -3.13
C PHE A 212 10.01 16.80 -4.03
N TYR A 213 8.82 16.51 -3.51
CA TYR A 213 7.55 16.65 -4.21
C TYR A 213 7.23 18.11 -4.53
N PHE A 214 7.31 19.03 -3.55
CA PHE A 214 6.99 20.45 -3.75
C PHE A 214 8.01 21.21 -4.61
N ARG A 215 9.25 20.70 -4.72
CA ARG A 215 10.21 21.21 -5.71
C ARG A 215 9.79 20.91 -7.16
N ARG A 216 9.02 19.84 -7.37
CA ARG A 216 8.55 19.41 -8.70
C ARG A 216 7.14 19.88 -9.01
N HIS A 217 6.31 20.09 -7.98
CA HIS A 217 4.89 20.41 -8.12
C HIS A 217 4.52 21.60 -7.24
N ARG A 218 3.73 22.54 -7.76
CA ARG A 218 3.19 23.63 -6.93
C ARG A 218 2.06 23.08 -6.05
N PRO A 219 2.15 23.17 -4.72
CA PRO A 219 1.09 22.69 -3.83
C PRO A 219 -0.21 23.45 -4.07
N THR A 220 -1.32 22.73 -4.21
CA THR A 220 -2.65 23.33 -4.35
C THR A 220 -3.11 23.94 -3.02
N ARG A 221 -4.11 24.84 -3.06
CA ARG A 221 -4.72 25.39 -1.84
C ARG A 221 -5.23 24.30 -0.89
N GLY A 222 -5.73 23.19 -1.45
CA GLY A 222 -6.19 22.03 -0.65
C GLY A 222 -5.06 21.40 0.16
N VAL A 223 -3.85 21.29 -0.40
CA VAL A 223 -2.68 20.74 0.33
C VAL A 223 -2.34 21.59 1.55
N TRP A 224 -2.37 22.91 1.42
CA TRP A 224 -2.11 23.83 2.54
C TRP A 224 -3.20 23.78 3.62
N ILE A 225 -4.48 23.76 3.20
CA ILE A 225 -5.61 23.69 4.13
C ILE A 225 -5.56 22.40 4.95
N TRP A 226 -5.45 21.25 4.28
CA TRP A 226 -5.48 19.96 4.97
C TRP A 226 -4.18 19.66 5.70
N GLY A 227 -3.03 20.08 5.17
CA GLY A 227 -1.74 19.98 5.84
C GLY A 227 -1.67 20.85 7.10
N GLY A 228 -2.11 22.11 7.01
CA GLY A 228 -2.20 23.00 8.17
C GLY A 228 -3.21 22.51 9.21
N GLY A 229 -4.38 22.01 8.77
CA GLY A 229 -5.37 21.39 9.63
C GLY A 229 -4.83 20.17 10.38
N PHE A 230 -4.11 19.29 9.69
CA PHE A 230 -3.48 18.12 10.31
C PHE A 230 -2.48 18.53 11.40
N VAL A 231 -1.60 19.50 11.11
CA VAL A 231 -0.61 20.01 12.09
C VAL A 231 -1.31 20.67 13.28
N LEU A 232 -2.36 21.47 13.04
CA LEU A 232 -3.11 22.11 14.11
C LEU A 232 -3.77 21.10 15.05
N ILE A 233 -4.43 20.07 14.50
CA ILE A 233 -5.07 19.03 15.30
C ILE A 233 -4.00 18.28 16.12
N LEU A 234 -2.86 17.95 15.52
CA LEU A 234 -1.75 17.29 16.22
C LEU A 234 -1.25 18.13 17.40
N LEU A 235 -1.09 19.44 17.23
CA LEU A 235 -0.68 20.36 18.30
C LEU A 235 -1.74 20.45 19.41
N ILE A 236 -3.02 20.45 19.06
CA ILE A 236 -4.12 20.44 20.04
C ILE A 236 -4.09 19.14 20.85
N THR A 237 -3.97 17.98 20.19
CA THR A 237 -3.89 16.67 20.86
C THR A 237 -2.69 16.60 21.79
N ALA A 238 -1.52 17.07 21.35
CA ALA A 238 -0.32 17.13 22.18
C ALA A 238 -0.50 18.10 23.37
N GLY A 239 -1.15 19.25 23.15
CA GLY A 239 -1.45 20.23 24.19
C GLY A 239 -2.40 19.69 25.27
N ILE A 240 -3.44 18.95 24.88
CA ILE A 240 -4.36 18.31 25.82
C ILE A 240 -3.63 17.26 26.66
N ALA A 241 -2.84 16.38 26.02
CA ALA A 241 -2.03 15.39 26.73
C ALA A 241 -1.09 16.06 27.76
N TRP A 242 -0.46 17.18 27.39
CA TRP A 242 0.37 17.97 28.28
C TRP A 242 -0.41 18.56 29.46
N VAL A 243 -1.56 19.20 29.21
CA VAL A 243 -2.41 19.79 30.26
C VAL A 243 -2.89 18.73 31.24
N ASN A 244 -3.37 17.59 30.74
CA ASN A 244 -3.87 16.51 31.58
C ASN A 244 -2.80 15.98 32.54
N ILE A 245 -1.59 15.76 32.02
CA ILE A 245 -0.51 15.20 32.84
C ILE A 245 0.08 16.25 33.77
N SER A 246 0.21 17.50 33.33
CA SER A 246 0.63 18.59 34.21
C SER A 246 -0.39 18.84 35.33
N ALA A 247 -1.69 18.74 35.08
CA ALA A 247 -2.71 18.85 36.12
C ALA A 247 -2.57 17.74 37.18
N ILE A 248 -2.25 16.50 36.77
CA ILE A 248 -1.96 15.40 37.71
C ILE A 248 -0.72 15.73 38.56
N ILE A 249 0.33 16.28 37.94
CA ILE A 249 1.57 16.68 38.63
C ILE A 249 1.30 17.80 39.66
N TRP A 250 0.52 18.81 39.30
CA TRP A 250 0.25 19.95 40.19
C TRP A 250 -0.66 19.58 41.36
N ASN A 251 -1.66 18.72 41.13
CA ASN A 251 -2.62 18.33 42.16
C ASN A 251 -2.08 17.31 43.16
N MET A 252 -1.02 16.59 42.81
CA MET A 252 -0.37 15.68 43.75
C MET A 252 0.95 16.31 44.22
N ILE A 253 1.05 16.65 45.51
CA ILE A 253 2.34 16.98 46.17
C ILE A 253 3.15 15.68 46.23
N LEU A 254 3.72 15.29 45.10
CA LEU A 254 4.42 14.02 44.97
C LEU A 254 5.88 14.17 45.36
N PRO A 255 6.45 13.16 46.05
CA PRO A 255 7.90 13.04 46.18
C PRO A 255 8.57 13.09 44.80
N ALA A 256 9.80 13.61 44.74
CA ALA A 256 10.57 13.75 43.51
C ALA A 256 10.62 12.46 42.68
N GLU A 257 10.68 11.29 43.32
CA GLU A 257 10.67 9.97 42.67
C GLU A 257 9.44 9.74 41.78
N ARG A 258 8.25 10.21 42.19
CA ARG A 258 7.01 10.06 41.41
C ARG A 258 6.87 11.10 40.30
N GLN A 259 7.62 12.21 40.36
CA GLN A 259 7.67 13.18 39.24
C GLN A 259 8.35 12.57 38.01
N PHE A 260 9.36 11.71 38.20
CA PHE A 260 10.01 10.98 37.09
C PHE A 260 9.03 10.05 36.37
N VAL A 261 8.19 9.33 37.11
CA VAL A 261 7.17 8.44 36.52
C VAL A 261 6.17 9.23 35.69
N LEU A 262 5.76 10.42 36.14
CA LEU A 262 4.83 11.27 35.39
C LEU A 262 5.48 11.88 34.13
N MET A 263 6.76 12.25 34.20
CA MET A 263 7.51 12.66 32.99
C MET A 263 7.67 11.53 31.99
N ASP A 264 7.90 10.30 32.47
CA ASP A 264 7.94 9.13 31.59
C ASP A 264 6.59 8.88 30.93
N LEU A 265 5.48 8.98 31.68
CA LEU A 265 4.12 8.83 31.14
C LEU A 265 3.77 9.91 30.11
N LEU A 266 4.20 11.15 30.35
CA LEU A 266 4.09 12.26 29.40
C LEU A 266 4.89 12.02 28.13
N LYS A 267 6.16 11.63 28.29
CA LYS A 267 7.04 11.26 27.18
C LYS A 267 6.39 10.15 26.36
N ASN A 268 5.91 9.09 27.01
CA ASN A 268 5.31 7.93 26.37
C ASN A 268 4.03 8.29 25.62
N THR A 269 3.15 9.10 26.23
CA THR A 269 1.90 9.53 25.60
C THR A 269 2.15 10.44 24.40
N LEU A 270 2.99 11.46 24.53
CA LEU A 270 3.35 12.35 23.44
C LEU A 270 4.07 11.60 22.31
N SER A 271 5.02 10.73 22.67
CA SER A 271 5.77 9.94 21.69
C SER A 271 4.85 9.03 20.89
N TYR A 272 3.87 8.38 21.54
CA TYR A 272 2.88 7.54 20.86
C TYR A 272 1.99 8.35 19.91
N THR A 273 1.50 9.52 20.33
CA THR A 273 0.69 10.39 19.47
C THR A 273 1.50 10.88 18.26
N VAL A 274 2.72 11.38 18.48
CA VAL A 274 3.58 11.89 17.42
C VAL A 274 4.03 10.77 16.48
N TYR A 275 4.33 9.58 17.01
CA TYR A 275 4.68 8.39 16.24
C TYR A 275 3.56 8.00 15.26
N ASN A 276 2.33 7.87 15.75
CA ASN A 276 1.19 7.51 14.90
C ASN A 276 0.89 8.59 13.86
N ALA A 277 0.95 9.86 14.23
CA ALA A 277 0.73 10.97 13.30
C ALA A 277 1.84 11.05 12.23
N ALA A 278 3.10 10.88 12.62
CA ALA A 278 4.23 10.87 11.70
C ALA A 278 4.20 9.66 10.75
N ALA A 279 3.82 8.47 11.24
CA ALA A 279 3.65 7.28 10.41
C ALA A 279 2.53 7.48 9.37
N LEU A 280 1.38 8.01 9.78
CA LEU A 280 0.27 8.31 8.90
C LEU A 280 0.64 9.36 7.85
N LEU A 281 1.33 10.43 8.26
CA LEU A 281 1.78 11.48 7.35
C LEU A 281 2.83 10.96 6.37
N LEU A 282 3.78 10.14 6.84
CA LEU A 282 4.75 9.49 5.98
C LEU A 282 4.06 8.66 4.91
N LEU A 283 3.04 7.90 5.29
CA LEU A 283 2.29 7.07 4.35
C LEU A 283 1.55 7.91 3.29
N VAL A 284 0.96 9.05 3.69
CA VAL A 284 0.36 10.02 2.76
C VAL A 284 1.40 10.53 1.75
N PHE A 285 2.61 10.87 2.22
CA PHE A 285 3.65 11.33 1.31
C PHE A 285 4.26 10.21 0.47
N LEU A 286 4.36 8.99 1.00
CA LEU A 286 4.84 7.82 0.26
C LEU A 286 3.89 7.48 -0.90
N GLY A 287 2.59 7.71 -0.74
CA GLY A 287 1.63 7.62 -1.82
C GLY A 287 1.91 8.58 -3.00
N THR A 288 2.59 9.71 -2.78
CA THR A 288 2.92 10.65 -3.87
C THR A 288 3.87 10.06 -4.91
N PHE A 289 4.72 9.09 -4.55
CA PHE A 289 5.56 8.36 -5.50
C PHE A 289 4.75 7.55 -6.52
N PHE A 290 3.54 7.14 -6.12
CA PHE A 290 2.64 6.34 -6.95
C PHE A 290 1.69 7.21 -7.78
N VAL A 291 1.50 8.49 -7.44
CA VAL A 291 0.57 9.40 -8.14
C VAL A 291 0.89 9.53 -9.62
N ARG A 292 2.18 9.59 -9.98
CA ARG A 292 2.59 9.72 -11.39
C ARG A 292 2.03 8.60 -12.26
N ARG A 293 1.84 7.40 -11.70
CA ARG A 293 1.44 6.21 -12.45
C ARG A 293 0.02 5.76 -12.17
N HIS A 294 -0.42 5.87 -10.93
CA HIS A 294 -1.71 5.37 -10.48
C HIS A 294 -2.71 6.51 -10.19
N GLY A 295 -2.28 7.76 -10.32
CA GLY A 295 -3.10 8.94 -10.08
C GLY A 295 -3.77 8.89 -8.71
N PHE A 296 -5.08 9.10 -8.71
CA PHE A 296 -5.92 9.05 -7.52
C PHE A 296 -5.91 7.68 -6.80
N PHE A 297 -5.65 6.57 -7.50
CA PHE A 297 -5.64 5.23 -6.89
C PHE A 297 -4.52 5.02 -5.88
N SER A 298 -3.53 5.92 -5.83
CA SER A 298 -2.51 5.95 -4.75
C SER A 298 -3.14 6.02 -3.35
N ILE A 299 -4.38 6.51 -3.23
CA ILE A 299 -5.16 6.49 -1.98
C ILE A 299 -5.39 5.09 -1.41
N LEU A 300 -5.31 4.05 -2.24
CA LEU A 300 -5.43 2.65 -1.80
C LEU A 300 -4.31 2.25 -0.83
N ILE A 301 -3.19 2.96 -0.80
CA ILE A 301 -2.16 2.74 0.22
C ILE A 301 -2.65 3.13 1.61
N LEU A 302 -3.41 4.23 1.73
CA LEU A 302 -4.06 4.63 2.99
C LEU A 302 -5.16 3.64 3.34
N VAL A 303 -5.94 3.18 2.37
CA VAL A 303 -6.97 2.15 2.60
C VAL A 303 -6.32 0.88 3.18
N GLY A 304 -5.22 0.42 2.59
CA GLY A 304 -4.47 -0.73 3.10
C GLY A 304 -3.95 -0.53 4.52
N TYR A 305 -3.56 0.70 4.87
CA TYR A 305 -3.11 1.02 6.23
C TYR A 305 -4.24 1.02 7.27
N ILE A 306 -5.43 1.48 6.91
CA ILE A 306 -6.57 1.56 7.85
C ILE A 306 -7.27 0.19 7.97
N LEU A 307 -7.14 -0.68 6.96
CA LEU A 307 -7.79 -2.00 6.93
C LEU A 307 -7.55 -2.85 8.20
N PRO A 308 -6.33 -2.89 8.80
CA PRO A 308 -6.05 -3.60 10.05
C PRO A 308 -6.42 -2.83 11.33
N VAL A 309 -6.66 -1.52 11.26
CA VAL A 309 -6.75 -0.61 12.44
C VAL A 309 -7.92 -0.93 13.36
N MET A 310 -8.84 -1.81 12.96
CA MET A 310 -10.08 -2.08 13.70
C MET A 310 -10.19 -3.53 14.19
N VAL A 311 -10.26 -3.63 15.53
CA VAL A 311 -10.79 -4.75 16.34
C VAL A 311 -9.84 -5.93 16.55
N VAL A 312 -8.58 -5.63 16.84
CA VAL A 312 -7.70 -6.53 17.60
C VAL A 312 -7.21 -5.71 18.77
N GLY A 313 -7.77 -5.86 19.98
CA GLY A 313 -7.09 -5.23 21.12
C GLY A 313 -7.83 -5.01 22.43
N THR A 314 -9.16 -5.01 22.50
CA THR A 314 -9.76 -5.19 23.82
C THR A 314 -9.79 -6.69 24.09
N PRO A 315 -9.10 -7.21 25.12
CA PRO A 315 -9.41 -8.54 25.62
C PRO A 315 -10.89 -8.49 25.97
N TRP A 316 -11.71 -9.08 25.10
CA TRP A 316 -13.15 -9.06 25.25
C TRP A 316 -13.49 -10.02 26.37
N ASP A 317 -13.29 -9.54 27.59
CA ASP A 317 -14.03 -9.98 28.74
C ASP A 317 -15.48 -9.46 28.60
N LEU A 318 -16.10 -9.67 27.43
CA LEU A 318 -17.53 -9.49 27.17
C LEU A 318 -18.31 -10.60 27.85
N GLN A 319 -17.82 -11.11 28.99
CA GLN A 319 -18.16 -12.40 29.59
C GLN A 319 -19.67 -12.63 29.80
N ASN A 320 -20.53 -11.61 29.62
CA ASN A 320 -21.97 -11.75 29.70
C ASN A 320 -22.81 -10.90 28.70
N ASN A 321 -22.26 -10.36 27.59
CA ASN A 321 -23.06 -9.50 26.69
C ASN A 321 -22.95 -9.87 25.19
N PRO A 322 -23.72 -10.87 24.72
CA PRO A 322 -23.67 -11.35 23.33
C PRO A 322 -24.15 -10.30 22.31
N ASP A 323 -25.07 -9.41 22.69
CA ASP A 323 -25.60 -8.37 21.81
C ASP A 323 -24.52 -7.35 21.46
N GLN A 324 -23.69 -7.00 22.45
CA GLN A 324 -22.54 -6.13 22.26
C GLN A 324 -21.54 -6.72 21.24
N LEU A 325 -21.19 -8.00 21.41
CA LEU A 325 -20.32 -8.72 20.49
C LEU A 325 -20.88 -8.71 19.06
N LEU A 326 -22.18 -8.96 18.90
CA LEU A 326 -22.84 -8.98 17.60
C LEU A 326 -22.76 -7.62 16.89
N ILE A 327 -23.01 -6.52 17.60
CA ILE A 327 -22.98 -5.16 17.04
C ILE A 327 -21.56 -4.81 16.57
N ILE A 328 -20.55 -5.06 17.40
CA ILE A 328 -19.14 -4.81 17.06
C ILE A 328 -18.73 -5.65 15.86
N THR A 329 -19.06 -6.94 15.90
CA THR A 329 -18.81 -7.89 14.81
C THR A 329 -19.41 -7.38 13.51
N LEU A 330 -20.68 -7.00 13.52
CA LEU A 330 -21.38 -6.52 12.35
C LEU A 330 -20.70 -5.26 11.82
N ALA A 331 -20.41 -4.29 12.67
CA ALA A 331 -19.75 -3.05 12.27
C ALA A 331 -18.35 -3.28 11.66
N VAL A 332 -17.53 -4.16 12.26
CA VAL A 332 -16.22 -4.54 11.71
C VAL A 332 -16.36 -5.24 10.37
N MET A 333 -17.28 -6.19 10.27
CA MET A 333 -17.53 -6.93 9.03
C MET A 333 -18.06 -6.01 7.94
N THR A 334 -18.94 -5.06 8.26
CA THR A 334 -19.42 -4.04 7.33
C THR A 334 -18.28 -3.12 6.89
N TYR A 335 -17.47 -2.62 7.83
CA TYR A 335 -16.31 -1.77 7.55
C TYR A 335 -15.34 -2.45 6.58
N ARG A 336 -14.94 -3.69 6.88
CA ARG A 336 -13.99 -4.45 6.05
C ARG A 336 -14.61 -4.82 4.72
N SER A 337 -15.85 -5.32 4.70
CA SER A 337 -16.55 -5.64 3.45
C SER A 337 -16.68 -4.41 2.55
N MET A 338 -16.90 -3.22 3.13
CA MET A 338 -16.98 -1.98 2.37
C MET A 338 -15.66 -1.67 1.66
N LEU A 339 -14.54 -1.66 2.39
CA LEU A 339 -13.24 -1.32 1.83
C LEU A 339 -12.66 -2.41 0.92
N SER A 340 -12.93 -3.67 1.26
CA SER A 340 -12.20 -4.80 0.74
C SER A 340 -12.98 -5.64 -0.27
N LEU A 341 -14.30 -5.46 -0.37
CA LEU A 341 -15.19 -6.18 -1.27
C LEU A 341 -16.04 -5.22 -2.12
N ILE A 342 -16.84 -4.39 -1.46
CA ILE A 342 -17.81 -3.52 -2.12
C ILE A 342 -17.07 -2.46 -2.95
N ALA A 343 -16.09 -1.75 -2.38
CA ALA A 343 -15.38 -0.69 -3.09
C ALA A 343 -14.64 -1.19 -4.35
N PRO A 344 -13.85 -2.28 -4.31
CA PRO A 344 -13.18 -2.79 -5.51
C PRO A 344 -14.15 -3.32 -6.57
N VAL A 345 -15.23 -4.02 -6.17
CA VAL A 345 -16.25 -4.52 -7.10
C VAL A 345 -17.05 -3.38 -7.71
N TRP A 346 -17.38 -2.35 -6.94
CA TRP A 346 -18.07 -1.19 -7.46
C TRP A 346 -17.18 -0.41 -8.41
N MET A 347 -15.91 -0.19 -8.04
CA MET A 347 -14.91 0.48 -8.87
C MET A 347 -14.70 -0.23 -10.21
N SER A 348 -14.72 -1.57 -10.24
CA SER A 348 -14.52 -2.31 -11.48
C SER A 348 -15.66 -2.16 -12.50
N ARG A 349 -16.87 -1.88 -12.03
CA ARG A 349 -18.07 -1.67 -12.86
C ARG A 349 -18.16 -0.27 -13.45
N VAL A 350 -17.50 0.72 -12.85
CA VAL A 350 -17.53 2.10 -13.32
C VAL A 350 -16.51 2.30 -14.43
N ARG A 351 -16.95 2.78 -15.60
CA ARG A 351 -16.08 2.99 -16.77
C ARG A 351 -15.22 4.25 -16.62
N THR A 352 -15.83 5.37 -16.25
CA THR A 352 -15.17 6.68 -16.21
C THR A 352 -14.25 6.84 -15.00
N GLN A 353 -13.09 7.47 -15.19
CA GLN A 353 -12.16 7.78 -14.10
C GLN A 353 -12.79 8.65 -13.01
N THR A 354 -13.61 9.64 -13.40
CA THR A 354 -14.35 10.50 -12.47
C THR A 354 -15.34 9.71 -11.63
N GLY A 355 -16.02 8.72 -12.22
CA GLY A 355 -16.91 7.82 -11.49
C GLY A 355 -16.13 6.91 -10.53
N LYS A 356 -15.00 6.32 -10.96
CA LYS A 356 -14.12 5.51 -10.10
C LYS A 356 -13.66 6.32 -8.87
N LYS A 357 -13.28 7.59 -9.07
CA LYS A 357 -12.93 8.53 -7.98
C LYS A 357 -14.09 8.72 -7.00
N LYS A 358 -15.32 8.98 -7.49
CA LYS A 358 -16.50 9.14 -6.63
C LYS A 358 -16.79 7.90 -5.79
N VAL A 359 -16.71 6.71 -6.39
CA VAL A 359 -16.92 5.44 -5.68
C VAL A 359 -15.92 5.25 -4.55
N ILE A 360 -14.64 5.51 -4.81
CA ILE A 360 -13.59 5.39 -3.79
C ILE A 360 -13.81 6.41 -2.66
N ILE A 361 -14.10 7.67 -3.00
CA ILE A 361 -14.34 8.71 -1.99
C ILE A 361 -15.53 8.33 -1.10
N LEU A 362 -16.63 7.89 -1.70
CA LEU A 362 -17.81 7.45 -0.96
C LEU A 362 -17.49 6.25 -0.07
N SER A 363 -16.72 5.28 -0.58
CA SER A 363 -16.34 4.08 0.19
C SER A 363 -15.45 4.42 1.38
N ILE A 364 -14.48 5.31 1.19
CA ILE A 364 -13.63 5.82 2.26
C ILE A 364 -14.47 6.60 3.28
N ALA A 365 -15.38 7.46 2.83
CA ALA A 365 -16.25 8.22 3.72
C ALA A 365 -17.15 7.32 4.58
N VAL A 366 -17.77 6.29 3.99
CA VAL A 366 -18.56 5.30 4.73
C VAL A 366 -17.68 4.53 5.72
N ALA A 367 -16.49 4.10 5.31
CA ALA A 367 -15.57 3.39 6.18
C ALA A 367 -15.11 4.25 7.35
N LEU A 368 -14.80 5.52 7.13
CA LEU A 368 -14.45 6.47 8.20
C LEU A 368 -15.64 6.75 9.12
N GLY A 369 -16.86 6.83 8.58
CA GLY A 369 -18.06 6.96 9.39
C GLY A 369 -18.26 5.77 10.33
N ILE A 370 -18.11 4.55 9.82
CA ILE A 370 -18.18 3.32 10.65
C ILE A 370 -17.04 3.31 11.66
N HIS A 371 -15.82 3.68 11.26
CA HIS A 371 -14.67 3.77 12.15
C HIS A 371 -14.92 4.73 13.32
N ALA A 372 -15.36 5.95 13.02
CA ALA A 372 -15.68 6.95 14.02
C ALA A 372 -16.77 6.46 15.00
N VAL A 373 -17.88 5.92 14.49
CA VAL A 373 -18.97 5.36 15.33
C VAL A 373 -18.44 4.26 16.26
N MET A 374 -17.54 3.42 15.77
CA MET A 374 -16.95 2.34 16.55
C MET A 374 -15.99 2.83 17.63
N GLN A 375 -15.30 3.95 17.45
CA GLN A 375 -14.52 4.55 18.55
C GLN A 375 -15.42 5.04 19.69
N PHE A 376 -16.65 5.45 19.38
CA PHE A 376 -17.65 5.85 20.38
C PHE A 376 -18.41 4.67 21.01
N TYR A 377 -18.25 3.46 20.47
CA TYR A 377 -18.97 2.28 20.92
C TYR A 377 -18.90 2.02 22.44
N PRO A 378 -17.72 2.11 23.12
CA PRO A 378 -17.65 1.87 24.56
C PRO A 378 -18.61 2.78 25.33
N ALA A 379 -18.67 4.06 24.97
CA ALA A 379 -19.57 5.04 25.58
C ALA A 379 -21.05 4.75 25.30
N ILE A 380 -21.39 4.21 24.13
CA ILE A 380 -22.79 3.92 23.77
C ILE A 380 -23.33 2.72 24.55
N PHE A 381 -22.51 1.69 24.78
CA PHE A 381 -23.00 0.39 25.25
C PHE A 381 -22.62 0.01 26.68
N THR A 382 -21.61 0.65 27.28
CA THR A 382 -21.28 0.39 28.69
C THR A 382 -22.07 1.33 29.59
N ILE A 383 -23.11 0.80 30.22
CA ILE A 383 -24.05 1.51 31.12
C ILE A 383 -23.33 2.24 32.27
N ASN A 384 -22.10 1.87 32.59
CA ASN A 384 -21.30 2.42 33.68
C ASN A 384 -20.07 3.22 33.24
N CYS A 385 -19.85 3.46 31.95
CA CYS A 385 -18.73 4.31 31.54
C CYS A 385 -19.13 5.78 31.74
N THR A 386 -18.49 6.45 32.69
CA THR A 386 -18.60 7.89 32.85
C THR A 386 -17.95 8.54 31.64
N ILE A 387 -18.78 8.92 30.66
CA ILE A 387 -18.32 9.59 29.46
C ILE A 387 -17.83 10.99 29.87
N ASN A 388 -16.54 11.11 30.14
CA ASN A 388 -15.91 12.41 30.35
C ASN A 388 -15.79 13.11 28.99
N SER A 389 -16.13 14.39 28.96
CA SER A 389 -15.89 15.31 27.83
C SER A 389 -14.47 15.22 27.26
N GLU A 390 -13.47 14.94 28.12
CA GLU A 390 -12.07 14.75 27.73
C GLU A 390 -11.87 13.53 26.83
N TRP A 391 -12.51 12.40 27.15
CA TRP A 391 -12.44 11.20 26.32
C TRP A 391 -13.10 11.42 24.96
N ILE A 392 -14.29 12.05 24.93
CA ILE A 392 -14.99 12.40 23.69
C ILE A 392 -14.07 13.26 22.81
N LEU A 393 -13.44 14.28 23.40
CA LEU A 393 -12.55 15.19 22.69
C LEU A 393 -11.33 14.45 22.12
N ASN A 394 -10.69 13.58 22.91
CA ASN A 394 -9.54 12.79 22.46
C ASN A 394 -9.91 11.85 21.29
N VAL A 395 -11.05 11.16 21.38
CA VAL A 395 -11.56 10.33 20.28
C VAL A 395 -11.83 11.19 19.04
N ALA A 396 -12.53 12.32 19.20
CA ALA A 396 -12.84 13.22 18.09
C ALA A 396 -11.58 13.78 17.40
N LEU A 397 -10.54 14.13 18.17
CA LEU A 397 -9.27 14.62 17.63
C LEU A 397 -8.50 13.52 16.89
N ASN A 398 -8.48 12.29 17.40
CA ASN A 398 -7.85 11.17 16.72
C ASN A 398 -8.55 10.85 15.39
N GLU A 399 -9.88 10.87 15.36
CA GLU A 399 -10.64 10.73 14.12
C GLU A 399 -10.39 11.90 13.16
N ALA A 400 -10.32 13.12 13.69
CA ALA A 400 -10.02 14.31 12.88
C ALA A 400 -8.61 14.25 12.26
N LEU A 401 -7.61 13.71 12.97
CA LEU A 401 -6.27 13.45 12.41
C LEU A 401 -6.34 12.47 11.23
N LEU A 402 -7.07 11.37 11.38
CA LEU A 402 -7.24 10.38 10.31
C LEU A 402 -7.93 10.98 9.09
N VAL A 403 -9.04 11.69 9.30
CA VAL A 403 -9.81 12.33 8.24
C VAL A 403 -8.97 13.39 7.52
N THR A 404 -8.26 14.26 8.25
CA THR A 404 -7.41 15.30 7.66
C THR A 404 -6.24 14.72 6.88
N ALA A 405 -5.63 13.62 7.34
CA ALA A 405 -4.59 12.92 6.59
C ALA A 405 -5.10 12.34 5.26
N ILE A 406 -6.29 11.76 5.27
CA ILE A 406 -6.92 11.22 4.05
C ILE A 406 -7.25 12.35 3.08
N LEU A 407 -7.80 13.46 3.56
CA LEU A 407 -8.11 14.62 2.74
C LEU A 407 -6.84 15.30 2.20
N LEU A 408 -5.76 15.31 2.98
CA LEU A 408 -4.43 15.72 2.51
C LEU A 408 -3.94 14.81 1.38
N GLY A 409 -4.05 13.48 1.55
CA GLY A 409 -3.73 12.52 0.50
C GLY A 409 -4.57 12.76 -0.76
N MET A 410 -5.88 12.96 -0.62
CA MET A 410 -6.75 13.31 -1.75
C MET A 410 -6.32 14.60 -2.44
N ALA A 411 -5.91 15.62 -1.69
CA ALA A 411 -5.43 16.90 -2.26
C ALA A 411 -4.09 16.75 -3.00
N LEU A 412 -3.18 15.92 -2.47
CA LEU A 412 -1.89 15.61 -3.11
C LEU A 412 -2.05 14.76 -4.38
N TYR A 413 -3.01 13.82 -4.38
CA TYR A 413 -3.18 12.85 -5.47
C TYR A 413 -4.09 13.36 -6.59
N GLN A 414 -4.65 14.56 -6.44
CA GLN A 414 -5.47 15.22 -7.46
C GLN A 414 -4.67 16.04 -8.46
N VAL A 415 -3.35 16.19 -8.28
CA VAL A 415 -2.49 16.89 -9.24
C VAL A 415 -2.42 16.07 -10.52
N GLU A 416 -3.18 16.49 -11.52
CA GLU A 416 -3.22 15.90 -12.84
C GLU A 416 -1.84 16.11 -13.51
N PRO A 417 -1.24 15.07 -14.12
CA PRO A 417 0.03 15.25 -14.80
C PRO A 417 -0.17 16.20 -15.99
N ASP A 418 0.37 17.42 -15.90
CA ASP A 418 0.33 18.47 -16.94
C ASP A 418 0.87 18.04 -18.33
N HIS A 419 1.39 16.82 -18.46
CA HIS A 419 2.06 16.35 -19.66
C HIS A 419 1.12 16.02 -20.84
N GLU A 420 -0.16 15.75 -20.61
CA GLU A 420 -1.04 15.30 -21.73
C GLU A 420 -1.62 16.45 -22.56
N LYS A 421 -1.54 17.70 -22.08
CA LYS A 421 -2.08 18.86 -22.81
C LYS A 421 -1.14 19.43 -23.88
N LYS A 422 0.14 19.05 -23.89
CA LYS A 422 1.10 19.58 -24.87
C LYS A 422 1.18 18.78 -26.16
N ASP A 423 0.92 17.47 -26.13
CA ASP A 423 1.10 16.62 -27.32
C ASP A 423 -0.14 16.55 -28.22
N THR A 424 -1.33 16.89 -27.70
CA THR A 424 -2.56 16.92 -28.52
C THR A 424 -2.72 18.19 -29.38
N ILE A 425 -1.96 19.26 -29.11
CA ILE A 425 -2.11 20.54 -29.83
C ILE A 425 -1.13 20.68 -31.01
N THR A 426 -0.08 19.85 -31.11
CA THR A 426 0.96 20.02 -32.14
C THR A 426 1.08 18.89 -33.18
N GLY A 427 0.23 17.85 -33.14
CA GLY A 427 0.48 16.60 -33.89
C GLY A 427 -0.28 16.34 -35.20
N TYR A 428 -1.40 17.02 -35.49
CA TYR A 428 -2.28 16.61 -36.62
C TYR A 428 -2.68 17.72 -37.61
N SER A 429 -2.12 18.93 -37.53
CA SER A 429 -2.49 20.01 -38.47
C SER A 429 -1.56 20.20 -39.67
N SER A 430 -0.61 19.28 -39.94
CA SER A 430 0.26 19.41 -41.12
C SER A 430 0.79 18.06 -41.61
N LEU A 431 -0.10 17.19 -42.09
CA LEU A 431 0.24 16.42 -43.28
C LEU A 431 -0.07 17.34 -44.46
N PRO A 432 0.93 17.82 -45.21
CA PRO A 432 0.66 18.47 -46.48
C PRO A 432 -0.07 17.46 -47.35
N GLU A 433 -1.23 17.84 -47.89
CA GLU A 433 -1.78 17.24 -49.09
C GLU A 433 -0.70 17.27 -50.19
N LEU A 434 0.10 16.21 -50.27
CA LEU A 434 0.92 15.94 -51.44
C LEU A 434 -0.01 15.39 -52.52
N VAL A 435 -0.62 16.35 -53.22
CA VAL A 435 -0.65 16.50 -54.68
C VAL A 435 -0.54 15.20 -55.50
N LYS A 436 -1.66 14.92 -56.17
CA LYS A 436 -1.84 14.46 -57.57
C LYS A 436 -0.72 13.70 -58.27
#